data_AF-A0A7S4A912-F1
#
_entry.id   AF-A0A7S4A912-F1
#
_cell.length_a   1.000
_cell.length_b   1.000
_cell.length_c   1.000
_cell.angle_alpha   90.00
_cell.angle_beta   90.00
_cell.angle_gamma   90.00
#
_symmetry.space_group_name_H-M   'P 1'
#
loop_
_entity.id
_entity.type
_entity.pdbx_description
1 polymer ?
#
loop_
_entity_poly.entity_id
_entity_poly.type
_entity_poly.pdbx_seq_one_letter_code
_entity_poly.pdbx_strand_id
1 'polypeptide(L)'
;GITNDAINILPAISIGIPQCHHPASVRFINYKKTIKMAAAVSMIAEKVLNACCGDKDNVLPSKKTSNQKTEEKKEGVDPHFKRKFLNQDMKFELSEWKKLPPKARKACEDIGYDESKWDNNEEVDVSWKHWGDLTDKEREAVEILGWEETAWEEQYQWTEWNDLPKLQKKAAKAAGYTEDSWQESTPEGLDEWWDELDKDKKEAMCVMGWTKAKWDE
;
A
#
# COMPACT_ATOMS: atom_id res chain seq x y z
N GLY A 1 -43.55 -54.28 21.98
CA GLY A 1 -44.38 -53.16 21.52
C GLY A 1 -44.50 -52.15 22.64
N ILE A 2 -44.31 -50.86 22.31
CA ILE A 2 -45.12 -49.68 22.70
C ILE A 2 -45.65 -49.67 24.15
N THR A 3 -45.46 -48.69 25.03
CA THR A 3 -44.86 -47.33 25.04
C THR A 3 -44.76 -46.91 26.51
N ASN A 4 -43.75 -46.11 26.88
CA ASN A 4 -43.71 -45.37 28.14
C ASN A 4 -43.99 -43.88 27.90
N ASP A 5 -44.50 -43.26 28.95
CA ASP A 5 -45.29 -42.04 28.99
C ASP A 5 -44.54 -40.72 28.76
N ALA A 6 -45.28 -39.83 28.11
CA ALA A 6 -45.50 -38.40 28.39
C ALA A 6 -44.46 -37.61 29.21
N ILE A 7 -43.85 -36.61 28.55
CA ILE A 7 -43.49 -35.33 29.17
C ILE A 7 -44.03 -34.19 28.30
N ASN A 8 -44.92 -33.40 28.91
CA ASN A 8 -45.46 -32.14 28.43
C ASN A 8 -44.38 -31.04 28.38
N ILE A 9 -44.25 -30.33 27.26
CA ILE A 9 -43.68 -28.97 27.22
C ILE A 9 -44.53 -28.09 26.28
N LEU A 10 -44.95 -26.94 26.82
CA LEU A 10 -45.79 -25.90 26.24
C LEU A 10 -45.11 -25.17 25.05
N PRO A 11 -45.88 -24.55 24.13
CA PRO A 11 -45.33 -23.68 23.09
C PRO A 11 -45.10 -22.25 23.62
N ALA A 12 -43.89 -21.73 23.42
CA ALA A 12 -43.57 -20.32 23.65
C ALA A 12 -44.05 -19.46 22.47
N ILE A 13 -44.91 -18.50 22.78
CA ILE A 13 -45.41 -17.45 21.90
C ILE A 13 -44.26 -16.47 21.63
N SER A 14 -43.80 -16.38 20.37
CA SER A 14 -42.85 -15.37 19.95
C SER A 14 -43.62 -14.13 19.48
N ILE A 15 -43.59 -13.08 20.30
CA ILE A 15 -44.17 -11.77 20.01
C ILE A 15 -43.13 -11.00 19.20
N GLY A 16 -43.54 -10.54 18.02
CA GLY A 16 -42.70 -9.76 17.11
C GLY A 16 -42.23 -8.45 17.74
N ILE A 17 -40.94 -8.14 17.53
CA ILE A 17 -40.36 -6.83 17.81
C ILE A 17 -40.11 -6.15 16.46
N PRO A 18 -40.60 -4.90 16.26
CA PRO A 18 -40.45 -4.19 14.99
C PRO A 18 -39.01 -3.72 14.79
N GLN A 19 -38.50 -3.86 13.56
CA GLN A 19 -37.25 -3.26 13.14
C GLN A 19 -37.39 -1.74 13.05
N CYS A 20 -36.71 -1.03 13.95
CA CYS A 20 -36.48 0.40 13.83
C CYS A 20 -35.21 0.62 13.01
N HIS A 21 -35.36 1.22 11.82
CA HIS A 21 -34.29 1.91 11.11
C HIS A 21 -33.61 2.94 12.01
N HIS A 22 -32.26 2.97 12.00
CA HIS A 22 -31.49 4.19 12.17
C HIS A 22 -30.20 4.14 11.32
N PRO A 23 -29.90 5.17 10.51
CA PRO A 23 -28.65 5.31 9.77
C PRO A 23 -27.65 6.10 10.62
N ALA A 24 -26.59 5.46 11.10
CA ALA A 24 -25.54 6.16 11.87
C ALA A 24 -24.12 5.63 11.62
N SER A 25 -23.86 4.92 10.51
CA SER A 25 -22.55 4.30 10.28
C SER A 25 -21.60 5.08 9.35
N VAL A 26 -22.05 6.15 8.70
CA VAL A 26 -21.23 6.87 7.70
C VAL A 26 -20.27 7.89 8.34
N ARG A 27 -20.59 8.41 9.53
CA ARG A 27 -19.77 9.48 10.16
C ARG A 27 -18.59 8.97 10.99
N PHE A 28 -18.65 7.74 11.50
CA PHE A 28 -17.58 7.19 12.34
C PHE A 28 -16.38 6.66 11.55
N ILE A 29 -16.59 6.23 10.30
CA ILE A 29 -15.53 5.66 9.45
C ILE A 29 -14.67 6.77 8.85
N ASN A 30 -15.28 7.88 8.40
CA ASN A 30 -14.53 9.05 7.93
C ASN A 30 -13.56 9.57 9.00
N TYR A 31 -13.95 9.56 10.27
CA TYR A 31 -13.08 10.02 11.36
C TYR A 31 -11.79 9.19 11.48
N LYS A 32 -11.81 7.87 11.19
CA LYS A 32 -10.60 7.04 11.23
C LYS A 32 -9.65 7.27 10.06
N LYS A 33 -10.18 7.48 8.84
CA LYS A 33 -9.38 7.81 7.64
C LYS A 33 -8.69 9.17 7.81
N THR A 34 -9.41 10.16 8.35
CA THR A 34 -8.82 11.46 8.69
C THR A 34 -7.88 11.39 9.89
N ILE A 35 -8.08 10.50 10.88
CA ILE A 35 -7.13 10.33 11.99
C ILE A 35 -5.83 9.66 11.56
N LYS A 36 -5.84 8.65 10.67
CA LYS A 36 -4.57 8.07 10.15
C LYS A 36 -3.77 9.11 9.36
N MET A 37 -4.42 9.96 8.55
CA MET A 37 -3.75 11.07 7.85
C MET A 37 -3.43 12.28 8.75
N ALA A 38 -4.23 12.57 9.77
CA ALA A 38 -4.00 13.68 10.72
C ALA A 38 -3.07 13.31 11.89
N ALA A 39 -2.84 12.03 12.17
CA ALA A 39 -1.80 11.59 13.10
C ALA A 39 -0.39 11.95 12.60
N ALA A 40 -0.22 12.14 11.28
CA ALA A 40 0.99 12.73 10.71
C ALA A 40 1.16 14.22 11.08
N VAL A 41 0.06 14.93 11.38
CA VAL A 41 0.06 16.38 11.67
C VAL A 41 0.25 16.70 13.17
N SER A 42 0.00 15.74 14.08
CA SER A 42 -0.09 16.04 15.53
C SER A 42 1.17 15.77 16.38
N MET A 43 2.31 15.37 15.82
CA MET A 43 3.53 15.09 16.60
C MET A 43 4.81 15.77 16.08
N ILE A 44 4.73 17.02 15.64
CA ILE A 44 5.91 17.87 15.42
C ILE A 44 5.84 19.11 16.33
N ALA A 45 5.84 18.86 17.65
CA ALA A 45 5.97 19.92 18.65
C ALA A 45 7.21 19.78 19.56
N GLU A 46 8.12 18.83 19.32
CA GLU A 46 9.28 18.64 20.24
C GLU A 46 10.65 18.36 19.61
N LYS A 47 10.90 18.76 18.34
CA LYS A 47 12.29 18.75 17.83
C LYS A 47 12.72 20.07 17.20
N VAL A 48 12.47 21.16 17.92
CA VAL A 48 13.26 22.38 17.80
C VAL A 48 14.25 22.38 18.96
N LEU A 49 15.49 21.95 18.69
CA LEU A 49 16.76 22.49 19.24
C LEU A 49 17.95 21.59 18.87
N ASN A 50 19.02 22.24 18.40
CA ASN A 50 20.38 21.76 18.06
C ASN A 50 20.57 21.30 16.59
N ALA A 51 21.53 21.81 15.81
CA ALA A 51 22.64 22.72 16.08
C ALA A 51 23.14 23.36 14.77
N CYS A 52 23.56 24.62 14.86
CA CYS A 52 24.25 25.39 13.82
C CYS A 52 25.78 25.24 13.92
N CYS A 53 26.45 25.52 12.78
CA CYS A 53 27.89 25.81 12.57
C CYS A 53 28.82 24.56 12.51
N GLY A 54 29.75 24.41 11.57
CA GLY A 54 30.22 25.25 10.46
C GLY A 54 31.45 24.63 9.77
N ASP A 55 31.79 25.24 8.62
CA ASP A 55 33.08 25.33 7.91
C ASP A 55 33.86 24.11 7.35
N LYS A 56 33.91 24.12 6.01
CA LYS A 56 35.08 24.19 5.09
C LYS A 56 36.00 22.98 4.84
N ASP A 57 36.11 22.75 3.53
CA ASP A 57 37.25 22.30 2.72
C ASP A 57 37.80 20.88 2.95
N ASN A 58 37.57 19.99 1.96
CA ASN A 58 38.71 19.50 1.17
C ASN A 58 38.34 18.74 -0.11
N VAL A 59 39.24 18.95 -1.06
CA VAL A 59 39.36 18.47 -2.44
C VAL A 59 39.53 16.96 -2.51
N LEU A 60 38.78 16.28 -3.40
CA LEU A 60 39.16 14.96 -3.92
C LEU A 60 38.83 14.81 -5.43
N PRO A 61 39.66 14.06 -6.18
CA PRO A 61 39.76 14.15 -7.63
C PRO A 61 38.78 13.25 -8.39
N SER A 62 38.39 13.72 -9.58
CA SER A 62 37.49 13.05 -10.50
C SER A 62 38.05 11.69 -10.98
N LYS A 63 37.30 10.61 -10.72
CA LYS A 63 37.47 9.33 -11.41
C LYS A 63 36.47 9.24 -12.55
N LYS A 64 37.00 8.83 -13.70
CA LYS A 64 36.36 8.69 -15.01
C LYS A 64 35.22 7.67 -14.94
N THR A 65 34.00 8.09 -15.28
CA THR A 65 32.88 7.21 -15.58
C THR A 65 33.03 6.71 -17.02
N SER A 66 33.41 5.44 -17.17
CA SER A 66 33.26 4.69 -18.41
C SER A 66 31.86 4.10 -18.44
N ASN A 67 31.13 4.45 -19.50
CA ASN A 67 29.92 3.77 -19.95
C ASN A 67 30.07 2.25 -19.91
N GLN A 68 29.04 1.56 -19.42
CA GLN A 68 28.54 0.38 -20.12
C GLN A 68 27.04 0.25 -19.91
N LYS A 69 26.37 0.40 -21.05
CA LYS A 69 24.95 0.25 -21.33
C LYS A 69 24.63 -1.25 -21.29
N THR A 70 23.97 -1.72 -20.25
CA THR A 70 23.36 -3.06 -20.27
C THR A 70 21.91 -2.87 -20.73
N GLU A 71 21.68 -3.17 -22.00
CA GLU A 71 20.34 -3.33 -22.56
C GLU A 71 19.75 -4.64 -22.01
N GLU A 72 19.01 -4.55 -20.90
CA GLU A 72 18.09 -5.62 -20.51
C GLU A 72 16.87 -5.59 -21.43
N LYS A 73 16.60 -6.74 -22.05
CA LYS A 73 15.39 -7.03 -22.81
C LYS A 73 14.17 -6.69 -21.96
N LYS A 74 13.40 -5.68 -22.38
CA LYS A 74 12.03 -5.47 -21.92
C LYS A 74 11.15 -6.59 -22.50
N GLU A 75 10.99 -7.67 -21.76
CA GLU A 75 9.95 -8.65 -22.07
C GLU A 75 8.57 -8.05 -21.76
N GLY A 76 7.71 -8.00 -22.76
CA GLY A 76 6.25 -7.95 -22.57
C GLY A 76 5.60 -6.59 -22.37
N VAL A 77 5.98 -5.54 -23.10
CA VAL A 77 5.16 -4.30 -23.12
C VAL A 77 3.93 -4.51 -24.01
N ASP A 78 2.79 -4.78 -23.39
CA ASP A 78 1.45 -4.71 -24.01
C ASP A 78 1.28 -3.34 -24.70
N PRO A 79 0.94 -3.28 -26.01
CA PRO A 79 0.89 -2.03 -26.76
C PRO A 79 -0.25 -1.08 -26.41
N HIS A 80 -1.17 -1.40 -25.48
CA HIS A 80 -2.44 -0.66 -25.38
C HIS A 80 -2.82 -0.05 -24.03
N PHE A 81 -1.87 0.30 -23.17
CA PHE A 81 -2.12 1.28 -22.12
C PHE A 81 -0.84 2.07 -21.81
N LYS A 82 -0.86 3.38 -22.04
CA LYS A 82 0.24 4.29 -21.63
C LYS A 82 0.23 4.39 -20.09
N ARG A 83 0.83 3.42 -19.40
CA ARG A 83 1.06 3.48 -17.95
C ARG A 83 2.20 4.46 -17.64
N LYS A 84 2.09 5.23 -16.56
CA LYS A 84 3.12 6.22 -16.16
C LYS A 84 4.33 5.57 -15.49
N PHE A 85 4.15 4.37 -14.96
CA PHE A 85 5.10 3.58 -14.18
C PHE A 85 5.16 2.14 -14.69
N LEU A 86 6.27 1.46 -14.42
CA LEU A 86 6.40 0.03 -14.74
C LEU A 86 5.58 -0.80 -13.76
N ASN A 87 5.18 -2.01 -14.16
CA ASN A 87 4.39 -2.88 -13.28
C ASN A 87 5.17 -3.23 -12.00
N GLN A 88 6.48 -3.45 -12.11
CA GLN A 88 7.33 -3.72 -10.95
C GLN A 88 7.44 -2.51 -10.02
N ASP A 89 7.51 -1.27 -10.55
CA ASP A 89 7.50 -0.05 -9.71
C ASP A 89 6.24 0.01 -8.84
N MET A 90 5.13 -0.49 -9.38
CA MET A 90 3.80 -0.57 -8.76
C MET A 90 3.56 -1.89 -8.03
N LYS A 91 4.62 -2.70 -7.81
CA LYS A 91 4.54 -3.98 -7.10
C LYS A 91 3.55 -4.98 -7.69
N PHE A 92 3.26 -4.79 -8.98
CA PHE A 92 2.26 -5.51 -9.77
C PHE A 92 0.82 -5.42 -9.27
N GLU A 93 0.50 -4.58 -8.28
CA GLU A 93 -0.82 -4.46 -7.63
C GLU A 93 -1.99 -4.22 -8.61
N LEU A 94 -1.72 -3.62 -9.77
CA LEU A 94 -2.73 -3.37 -10.83
C LEU A 94 -2.69 -4.39 -11.98
N SER A 95 -2.06 -5.54 -11.75
CA SER A 95 -1.90 -6.61 -12.74
C SER A 95 -2.64 -7.86 -12.29
N GLU A 96 -3.47 -8.40 -13.16
CA GLU A 96 -4.07 -9.73 -12.97
C GLU A 96 -2.99 -10.80 -12.89
N TRP A 97 -3.23 -11.86 -12.10
CA TRP A 97 -2.32 -12.99 -11.92
C TRP A 97 -1.78 -13.55 -13.23
N LYS A 98 -2.67 -13.73 -14.22
CA LYS A 98 -2.32 -14.28 -15.54
C LYS A 98 -1.34 -13.42 -16.32
N LYS A 99 -1.30 -12.11 -16.05
CA LYS A 99 -0.43 -11.12 -16.70
C LYS A 99 0.89 -10.92 -15.94
N LEU A 100 1.07 -11.55 -14.78
CA LEU A 100 2.34 -11.50 -14.05
C LEU A 100 3.44 -12.21 -14.84
N PRO A 101 4.64 -11.60 -14.97
CA PRO A 101 5.82 -12.29 -15.46
C PRO A 101 6.11 -13.56 -14.65
N PRO A 102 6.66 -14.63 -15.25
CA PRO A 102 6.89 -15.89 -14.55
C PRO A 102 7.69 -15.74 -13.25
N LYS A 103 8.69 -14.85 -13.23
CA LYS A 103 9.50 -14.57 -12.03
C LYS A 103 8.69 -13.92 -10.91
N ALA A 104 7.84 -12.94 -11.24
CA ALA A 104 6.98 -12.27 -10.28
C ALA A 104 5.92 -13.25 -9.72
N ARG A 105 5.31 -14.05 -10.59
CA ARG A 105 4.33 -15.07 -10.18
C ARG A 105 4.94 -16.09 -9.22
N LYS A 106 6.15 -16.58 -9.51
CA LYS A 106 6.87 -17.48 -8.62
C LYS A 106 7.13 -16.82 -7.25
N ALA A 107 7.54 -15.56 -7.24
CA ALA A 107 7.73 -14.81 -6.00
C ALA A 107 6.44 -14.64 -5.20
N CYS A 108 5.30 -14.36 -5.86
CA CYS A 108 3.98 -14.35 -5.22
C CYS A 108 3.65 -15.71 -4.57
N GLU A 109 3.88 -16.82 -5.28
CA GLU A 109 3.68 -18.17 -4.73
C GLU A 109 4.56 -18.42 -3.50
N ASP A 110 5.82 -17.98 -3.54
CA ASP A 110 6.79 -18.21 -2.46
C ASP A 110 6.43 -17.45 -1.17
N ILE A 111 5.65 -16.37 -1.26
CA ILE A 111 5.08 -15.63 -0.12
C ILE A 111 3.62 -15.99 0.20
N GLY A 112 3.08 -17.03 -0.45
CA GLY A 112 1.78 -17.61 -0.09
C GLY A 112 0.56 -17.09 -0.86
N TYR A 113 0.78 -16.29 -1.91
CA TYR A 113 -0.29 -15.94 -2.86
C TYR A 113 -0.56 -17.08 -3.84
N ASP A 114 -1.82 -17.21 -4.19
CA ASP A 114 -2.30 -17.95 -5.35
C ASP A 114 -3.15 -17.02 -6.22
N GLU A 115 -3.61 -17.50 -7.39
CA GLU A 115 -4.43 -16.71 -8.31
C GLU A 115 -5.67 -16.12 -7.63
N SER A 116 -6.33 -16.89 -6.78
CA SER A 116 -7.55 -16.44 -6.10
C SER A 116 -7.23 -15.30 -5.13
N LYS A 117 -6.24 -15.49 -4.26
CA LYS A 117 -5.88 -14.47 -3.28
C LYS A 117 -5.38 -13.19 -3.93
N TRP A 118 -4.54 -13.32 -4.96
CA TRP A 118 -3.98 -12.18 -5.67
C TRP A 118 -5.07 -11.36 -6.37
N ASP A 119 -5.91 -11.99 -7.20
CA ASP A 119 -6.91 -11.27 -7.98
C ASP A 119 -8.06 -10.71 -7.10
N ASN A 120 -8.29 -11.28 -5.91
CA ASN A 120 -9.26 -10.79 -4.94
C ASN A 120 -8.68 -9.75 -3.95
N ASN A 121 -7.38 -9.43 -4.01
CA ASN A 121 -6.68 -8.59 -3.04
C ASN A 121 -6.78 -9.13 -1.60
N GLU A 122 -6.77 -10.44 -1.44
CA GLU A 122 -6.75 -11.10 -0.12
C GLU A 122 -5.34 -11.06 0.45
N GLU A 123 -5.21 -10.72 1.72
CA GLU A 123 -3.92 -10.69 2.40
C GLU A 123 -3.39 -12.11 2.68
N VAL A 124 -2.06 -12.24 2.71
CA VAL A 124 -1.36 -13.46 3.08
C VAL A 124 -0.59 -13.24 4.38
N ASP A 125 -0.16 -14.30 5.06
CA ASP A 125 0.55 -14.22 6.34
C ASP A 125 1.75 -13.26 6.30
N VAL A 126 2.45 -13.20 5.15
CA VAL A 126 3.59 -12.31 4.94
C VAL A 126 3.19 -10.83 5.02
N SER A 127 1.99 -10.45 4.57
CA SER A 127 1.51 -9.06 4.59
C SER A 127 1.43 -8.46 6.01
N TRP A 128 1.34 -9.31 7.03
CA TRP A 128 1.25 -8.92 8.44
C TRP A 128 2.62 -8.84 9.14
N LYS A 129 3.70 -9.19 8.45
CA LYS A 129 5.05 -9.16 9.02
C LYS A 129 5.69 -7.80 8.81
N HIS A 130 6.47 -7.36 9.80
CA HIS A 130 7.45 -6.32 9.57
C HIS A 130 8.56 -6.83 8.63
N TRP A 131 9.18 -5.93 7.89
CA TRP A 131 10.30 -6.20 6.99
C TRP A 131 11.43 -6.96 7.69
N GLY A 132 11.72 -6.58 8.94
CA GLY A 132 12.72 -7.26 9.77
C GLY A 132 12.35 -8.68 10.20
N ASP A 133 11.06 -9.03 10.16
CA ASP A 133 10.53 -10.36 10.50
C ASP A 133 10.39 -11.29 9.27
N LEU A 134 10.67 -10.76 8.07
CA LEU A 134 10.70 -11.56 6.85
C LEU A 134 11.89 -12.52 6.89
N THR A 135 11.64 -13.78 6.56
CA THR A 135 12.72 -14.72 6.27
C THR A 135 13.48 -14.27 5.02
N ASP A 136 14.73 -14.72 4.86
CA ASP A 136 15.54 -14.36 3.69
C ASP A 136 14.84 -14.67 2.36
N LYS A 137 14.08 -15.78 2.30
CA LYS A 137 13.30 -16.17 1.12
C LYS A 137 12.10 -15.27 0.88
N GLU A 138 11.37 -14.91 1.93
CA GLU A 138 10.23 -13.98 1.81
C GLU A 138 10.71 -12.60 1.37
N ARG A 139 11.82 -12.12 1.96
CA ARG A 139 12.45 -10.85 1.59
C ARG A 139 12.88 -10.83 0.13
N GLU A 140 13.61 -11.85 -0.33
CA GLU A 140 14.01 -11.97 -1.74
C GLU A 140 12.79 -11.96 -2.68
N ALA A 141 11.71 -12.66 -2.31
CA ALA A 141 10.50 -12.71 -3.11
C ALA A 141 9.80 -11.34 -3.18
N VAL A 142 9.64 -10.61 -2.07
CA VAL A 142 9.03 -9.28 -2.10
C VAL A 142 9.92 -8.26 -2.84
N GLU A 143 11.25 -8.38 -2.74
CA GLU A 143 12.19 -7.57 -3.53
C GLU A 143 12.04 -7.83 -5.05
N ILE A 144 11.82 -9.09 -5.46
CA ILE A 144 11.54 -9.44 -6.86
C ILE A 144 10.26 -8.74 -7.36
N LEU A 145 9.24 -8.63 -6.50
CA LEU A 145 8.01 -7.91 -6.82
C LEU A 145 8.21 -6.39 -6.89
N GLY A 146 9.33 -5.89 -6.38
CA GLY A 146 9.67 -4.46 -6.36
C GLY A 146 9.37 -3.78 -5.02
N TRP A 147 9.13 -4.55 -3.96
CA TRP A 147 9.02 -3.99 -2.62
C TRP A 147 10.40 -3.60 -2.07
N GLU A 148 10.41 -2.51 -1.33
CA GLU A 148 11.51 -2.07 -0.49
C GLU A 148 11.01 -1.79 0.93
N GLU A 149 11.90 -1.82 1.92
CA GLU A 149 11.58 -1.64 3.34
C GLU A 149 10.70 -0.41 3.61
N THR A 150 11.07 0.75 3.07
CA THR A 150 10.30 1.99 3.30
C THR A 150 8.89 1.95 2.69
N ALA A 151 8.71 1.33 1.51
CA ALA A 151 7.39 1.13 0.94
C ALA A 151 6.57 0.12 1.74
N TRP A 152 7.22 -0.95 2.20
CA TRP A 152 6.62 -2.04 2.95
C TRP A 152 6.04 -1.56 4.28
N GLU A 153 6.85 -0.87 5.07
CA GLU A 153 6.53 -0.45 6.43
C GLU A 153 5.68 0.83 6.45
N GLU A 154 6.12 1.85 5.73
CA GLU A 154 5.66 3.23 5.98
C GLU A 154 4.99 3.90 4.79
N GLN A 155 5.08 3.29 3.60
CA GLN A 155 4.62 3.86 2.34
C GLN A 155 5.17 5.29 2.11
N TYR A 156 6.38 5.55 2.63
CA TYR A 156 7.06 6.85 2.63
C TYR A 156 6.32 8.00 3.34
N GLN A 157 5.29 7.74 4.15
CA GLN A 157 4.52 8.81 4.80
C GLN A 157 5.39 9.70 5.72
N TRP A 158 6.44 9.13 6.29
CA TRP A 158 7.37 9.81 7.19
C TRP A 158 8.63 10.34 6.50
N THR A 159 8.77 10.09 5.20
CA THR A 159 9.92 10.59 4.43
C THR A 159 9.67 12.03 4.01
N GLU A 160 10.58 12.93 4.37
CA GLU A 160 10.50 14.32 3.92
C GLU A 160 10.54 14.42 2.39
N TRP A 161 9.91 15.45 1.83
CA TRP A 161 9.85 15.61 0.38
C TRP A 161 11.25 15.57 -0.25
N ASN A 162 12.24 16.22 0.37
CA ASN A 162 13.60 16.29 -0.17
C ASN A 162 14.37 14.97 -0.13
N ASP A 163 13.97 14.05 0.75
CA ASP A 163 14.58 12.73 0.90
C ASP A 163 13.85 11.65 0.09
N LEU A 164 12.67 11.96 -0.46
CA LEU A 164 11.98 11.02 -1.34
C LEU A 164 12.86 10.61 -2.53
N PRO A 165 12.97 9.29 -2.81
CA PRO A 165 13.62 8.87 -4.02
C PRO A 165 12.89 9.41 -5.26
N LYS A 166 13.63 9.59 -6.35
CA LYS A 166 13.13 10.27 -7.57
C LYS A 166 11.85 9.64 -8.12
N LEU A 167 11.71 8.31 -8.00
CA LEU A 167 10.55 7.57 -8.47
C LEU A 167 9.32 7.88 -7.61
N GLN A 168 9.45 7.84 -6.29
CA GLN A 168 8.39 8.18 -5.33
C GLN A 168 8.01 9.66 -5.43
N LYS A 169 8.97 10.57 -5.57
CA LYS A 169 8.67 11.99 -5.83
C LYS A 169 7.90 12.19 -7.14
N LYS A 170 8.18 11.40 -8.18
CA LYS A 170 7.40 11.41 -9.44
C LYS A 170 5.99 10.85 -9.22
N ALA A 171 5.84 9.79 -8.43
CA ALA A 171 4.54 9.21 -8.07
C ALA A 171 3.70 10.18 -7.24
N ALA A 172 4.26 10.77 -6.19
CA ALA A 172 3.63 11.80 -5.38
C ALA A 172 3.06 12.94 -6.23
N LYS A 173 3.86 13.48 -7.17
CA LYS A 173 3.40 14.51 -8.13
C LYS A 173 2.28 14.02 -9.04
N ALA A 174 2.34 12.76 -9.50
CA ALA A 174 1.29 12.17 -10.32
C ALA A 174 -0.02 11.97 -9.54
N ALA A 175 0.06 11.79 -8.23
CA ALA A 175 -1.09 11.70 -7.33
C ALA A 175 -1.63 13.09 -6.91
N GLY A 176 -0.95 14.17 -7.27
CA GLY A 176 -1.38 15.55 -7.01
C GLY A 176 -0.64 16.25 -5.86
N TYR A 177 0.33 15.61 -5.23
CA TYR A 177 1.15 16.25 -4.19
C TYR A 177 2.15 17.26 -4.78
N THR A 178 2.38 18.33 -4.03
CA THR A 178 3.49 19.27 -4.21
C THR A 178 4.46 19.17 -3.04
N GLU A 179 5.59 19.87 -3.13
CA GLU A 179 6.52 19.98 -1.99
C GLU A 179 5.84 20.55 -0.75
N ASP A 180 5.05 21.62 -0.93
CA ASP A 180 4.35 22.30 0.16
C ASP A 180 3.17 21.49 0.71
N SER A 181 2.61 20.57 -0.07
CA SER A 181 1.46 19.76 0.35
C SER A 181 1.86 18.39 0.89
N TRP A 182 3.07 17.91 0.58
CA TRP A 182 3.61 16.65 1.05
C TRP A 182 3.72 16.70 2.58
N GLN A 183 2.88 15.94 3.28
CA GLN A 183 2.71 15.91 4.75
C GLN A 183 1.81 17.00 5.36
N GLU A 184 1.40 18.01 4.62
CA GLU A 184 0.49 19.06 5.11
C GLU A 184 -0.98 18.81 4.73
N SER A 185 -1.22 18.27 3.53
CA SER A 185 -2.59 18.07 3.03
C SER A 185 -2.72 16.94 2.03
N THR A 186 -3.90 16.31 2.03
CA THR A 186 -4.29 15.30 1.05
C THR A 186 -4.78 15.99 -0.23
N PRO A 187 -4.21 15.64 -1.40
CA PRO A 187 -4.71 16.10 -2.70
C PRO A 187 -6.17 15.71 -2.93
N GLU A 188 -6.87 16.51 -3.74
CA GLU A 188 -8.29 16.28 -4.06
C GLU A 188 -8.52 14.88 -4.64
N GLY A 189 -9.47 14.14 -4.07
CA GLY A 189 -9.86 12.80 -4.48
C GLY A 189 -8.82 11.72 -4.19
N LEU A 190 -7.88 11.95 -3.26
CA LEU A 190 -7.08 10.90 -2.60
C LEU A 190 -7.68 10.51 -1.23
N ASP A 191 -8.84 11.04 -0.87
CA ASP A 191 -9.61 10.67 0.31
C ASP A 191 -10.74 9.66 0.00
N GLU A 192 -10.94 9.35 -1.29
CA GLU A 192 -11.96 8.41 -1.80
C GLU A 192 -11.63 6.92 -1.49
N TRP A 193 -12.59 6.04 -1.77
CA TRP A 193 -12.35 4.58 -1.73
C TRP A 193 -11.38 4.17 -2.82
N TRP A 194 -10.64 3.07 -2.63
CA TRP A 194 -9.66 2.62 -3.64
C TRP A 194 -10.32 2.53 -5.01
N ASP A 195 -11.49 1.90 -5.11
CA ASP A 195 -12.16 1.69 -6.40
C ASP A 195 -12.61 3.00 -7.08
N GLU A 196 -12.81 4.09 -6.33
CA GLU A 196 -13.20 5.41 -6.83
C GLU A 196 -12.00 6.23 -7.32
N LEU A 197 -10.79 5.94 -6.84
CA LEU A 197 -9.57 6.62 -7.29
C LEU A 197 -9.40 6.52 -8.82
N ASP A 198 -9.01 7.64 -9.42
CA ASP A 198 -8.59 7.65 -10.81
C ASP A 198 -7.34 6.77 -11.03
N LYS A 199 -7.18 6.34 -12.27
CA LYS A 199 -6.12 5.41 -12.65
C LYS A 199 -4.72 5.95 -12.34
N ASP A 200 -4.49 7.25 -12.51
CA ASP A 200 -3.17 7.83 -12.30
C ASP A 200 -2.81 7.88 -10.81
N LYS A 201 -3.80 8.17 -9.94
CA LYS A 201 -3.66 8.06 -8.49
C LYS A 201 -3.40 6.64 -8.05
N LYS A 202 -4.16 5.65 -8.53
CA LYS A 202 -3.90 4.23 -8.23
C LYS A 202 -2.48 3.84 -8.60
N GLU A 203 -2.05 4.12 -9.84
CA GLU A 203 -0.70 3.81 -10.29
C GLU A 203 0.35 4.47 -9.39
N ALA A 204 0.17 5.74 -9.04
CA ALA A 204 1.08 6.47 -8.16
C ALA A 204 1.12 5.89 -6.73
N MET A 205 -0.03 5.61 -6.13
CA MET A 205 -0.10 5.11 -4.76
C MET A 205 0.47 3.68 -4.65
N CYS A 206 0.33 2.84 -5.67
CA CYS A 206 1.05 1.57 -5.76
C CYS A 206 2.57 1.75 -5.77
N VAL A 207 3.08 2.77 -6.48
CA VAL A 207 4.52 3.09 -6.42
C VAL A 207 4.97 3.48 -5.02
N MET A 208 4.12 4.18 -4.26
CA MET A 208 4.40 4.54 -2.87
C MET A 208 4.33 3.35 -1.90
N GLY A 209 3.78 2.20 -2.31
CA GLY A 209 3.62 1.01 -1.48
C GLY A 209 2.21 0.80 -0.93
N TRP A 210 1.22 1.56 -1.40
CA TRP A 210 -0.19 1.32 -1.05
C TRP A 210 -0.77 0.20 -1.89
N THR A 211 -1.49 -0.68 -1.21
CA THR A 211 -2.31 -1.73 -1.82
C THR A 211 -3.77 -1.42 -1.55
N LYS A 212 -4.68 -2.07 -2.29
CA LYS A 212 -6.12 -1.94 -2.03
C LYS A 212 -6.47 -2.31 -0.59
N ALA A 213 -5.89 -3.41 -0.09
CA ALA A 213 -6.11 -3.88 1.28
C ALA A 213 -5.72 -2.80 2.32
N LYS A 214 -4.52 -2.21 2.20
CA LYS A 214 -4.05 -1.17 3.13
C LYS A 214 -4.82 0.16 3.01
N TRP A 215 -5.35 0.48 1.84
CA TRP A 215 -6.01 1.76 1.57
C TRP A 215 -7.41 1.86 2.19
N ASP A 216 -8.17 0.77 2.14
CA ASP A 216 -9.57 0.73 2.59
C ASP A 216 -9.75 0.17 4.01
N GLU A 217 -8.64 -0.10 4.74
CA GLU A 217 -8.60 -0.54 6.14
C GLU A 217 -8.77 0.59 7.18
#